data_AF-A0A8J7AR73-F1
#
_entry.id   AF-A0A8J7AR73-F1
#
_cell.length_a   1.000
_cell.length_b   1.000
_cell.length_c   1.000
_cell.angle_alpha   90.00
_cell.angle_beta   90.00
_cell.angle_gamma   90.00
#
_symmetry.space_group_name_H-M   'P 1'
#
loop_
_entity.id
_entity.type
_entity.pdbx_description
1 polymer ?
#
loop_
_entity_poly.entity_id
_entity_poly.type
_entity_poly.pdbx_seq_one_letter_code
_entity_poly.pdbx_strand_id
1 'polypeptide(L)'
;MSKISGTALIAIGLLHSLLALLMPGIFGFSDIWQDIAAAGVVDAASPESLRIWGYYWLLMPGFLLIPFGLLCYWIEHQLDLPLPSFVGWGLLAIALFGIVLDIDTGFWLVLVVAINAIVASRLKQKIV
;
A
#
# COMPACT_ATOMS: atom_id res chain seq x y z
N MET A 1 22.26 -7.01 -3.39
CA MET A 1 20.84 -7.41 -3.53
C MET A 1 19.98 -6.28 -2.98
N SER A 2 18.92 -5.86 -3.66
CA SER A 2 18.26 -4.57 -3.36
C SER A 2 17.44 -4.63 -2.06
N LYS A 3 17.92 -3.95 -1.03
CA LYS A 3 17.23 -3.67 0.24
C LYS A 3 16.36 -2.42 0.10
N ILE A 4 15.48 -2.43 -0.90
CA ILE A 4 14.69 -1.27 -1.31
C ILE A 4 13.20 -1.48 -1.06
N SER A 5 12.78 -2.69 -0.70
CA SER A 5 11.36 -3.04 -0.60
C SER A 5 10.69 -2.24 0.52
N GLY A 6 11.34 -2.14 1.69
CA GLY A 6 10.83 -1.32 2.79
C GLY A 6 10.70 0.16 2.43
N THR A 7 11.74 0.74 1.83
CA THR A 7 11.72 2.14 1.37
C THR A 7 10.64 2.38 0.32
N ALA A 8 10.45 1.45 -0.62
CA ALA A 8 9.42 1.55 -1.64
C ALA A 8 8.01 1.51 -1.02
N LEU A 9 7.76 0.63 -0.04
CA LEU A 9 6.47 0.58 0.68
C LEU A 9 6.18 1.89 1.42
N ILE A 10 7.19 2.47 2.08
CA ILE A 10 7.05 3.78 2.74
C ILE A 10 6.70 4.86 1.71
N ALA A 11 7.42 4.91 0.59
CA ALA A 11 7.19 5.90 -0.46
C ALA A 11 5.79 5.76 -1.07
N ILE A 12 5.34 4.54 -1.36
CA ILE A 12 4.00 4.26 -1.88
C ILE A 12 2.95 4.67 -0.85
N GLY A 13 3.13 4.33 0.44
CA GLY A 13 2.20 4.67 1.50
C GLY A 13 2.07 6.18 1.73
N LEU A 14 3.20 6.90 1.67
CA LEU A 14 3.22 8.36 1.71
C LEU A 14 2.51 8.95 0.50
N LEU A 15 2.77 8.44 -0.71
CA LEU A 15 2.09 8.90 -1.92
C LEU A 15 0.57 8.75 -1.79
N HIS A 16 0.09 7.57 -1.40
CA HIS A 16 -1.35 7.32 -1.22
C HIS A 16 -1.96 8.23 -0.16
N SER A 17 -1.31 8.35 1.00
CA SER A 17 -1.79 9.20 2.10
C SER A 17 -1.85 10.67 1.72
N LEU A 18 -0.80 11.19 1.06
CA LEU A 18 -0.74 12.58 0.64
C LEU A 18 -1.74 12.89 -0.49
N LEU A 19 -1.85 12.00 -1.49
CA LEU A 19 -2.85 12.17 -2.55
C LEU A 19 -4.26 12.15 -1.97
N ALA A 20 -4.55 11.20 -1.09
CA ALA A 20 -5.85 11.15 -0.45
C ALA A 20 -6.13 12.43 0.35
N LEU A 21 -5.22 12.87 1.22
CA LEU A 21 -5.45 14.04 2.10
C LEU A 21 -5.49 15.38 1.36
N LEU A 22 -4.69 15.55 0.31
CA LEU A 22 -4.51 16.87 -0.34
C LEU A 22 -5.39 17.04 -1.58
N MET A 23 -5.65 15.99 -2.36
CA MET A 23 -6.39 16.13 -3.62
C MET A 23 -7.86 16.50 -3.49
N PRO A 24 -8.63 16.06 -2.47
CA PRO A 24 -10.05 16.41 -2.36
C PRO A 24 -10.28 17.92 -2.34
N GLY A 25 -9.51 18.67 -1.56
CA GLY A 25 -9.63 20.13 -1.50
C GLY A 25 -9.24 20.83 -2.82
N ILE A 26 -8.40 20.20 -3.63
CA ILE A 26 -7.96 20.73 -4.94
C ILE A 26 -9.02 20.48 -6.02
N PHE A 27 -9.73 19.34 -5.97
CA PHE A 27 -10.75 18.97 -6.97
C PHE A 27 -12.20 19.28 -6.57
N GLY A 28 -12.41 20.04 -5.49
CA GLY A 28 -13.74 20.46 -5.05
C GLY A 28 -14.52 19.43 -4.23
N PHE A 29 -13.81 18.46 -3.63
CA PHE A 29 -14.35 17.47 -2.69
C PHE A 29 -13.95 17.79 -1.24
N SER A 30 -14.10 19.05 -0.80
CA SER A 30 -13.64 19.51 0.52
C SER A 30 -14.25 18.73 1.70
N ASP A 31 -15.47 18.22 1.51
CA ASP A 31 -16.26 17.63 2.59
C ASP A 31 -16.12 16.09 2.63
N ILE A 32 -15.27 15.49 1.77
CA ILE A 32 -15.16 14.03 1.65
C ILE A 32 -14.83 13.32 2.95
N TRP A 33 -14.03 13.96 3.82
CA TRP A 33 -13.65 13.39 5.11
C TRP A 33 -14.79 13.43 6.11
N GLN A 34 -15.65 14.44 6.01
CA GLN A 34 -16.87 14.55 6.81
C GLN A 34 -17.90 13.52 6.31
N ASP A 35 -18.03 13.35 4.99
CA ASP A 35 -18.84 12.31 4.36
C ASP A 35 -18.40 10.91 4.82
N ILE A 36 -17.09 10.61 4.79
CA ILE A 36 -16.53 9.33 5.27
C ILE A 36 -16.79 9.14 6.77
N ALA A 37 -16.60 10.19 7.58
CA ALA A 37 -16.84 10.11 9.01
C ALA A 37 -18.32 9.90 9.35
N ALA A 38 -19.22 10.53 8.59
CA ALA A 38 -20.67 10.42 8.76
C ALA A 38 -21.20 9.05 8.28
N ALA A 39 -20.65 8.51 7.20
CA ALA A 39 -20.93 7.15 6.75
C ALA A 39 -20.40 6.11 7.75
N GLY A 40 -19.28 6.39 8.41
CA GLY A 40 -18.60 5.44 9.28
C GLY A 40 -17.70 4.49 8.49
N VAL A 41 -16.75 3.85 9.21
CA VAL A 41 -15.64 3.10 8.59
C VAL A 41 -16.11 1.90 7.77
N VAL A 42 -17.14 1.19 8.21
CA VAL A 42 -17.65 0.00 7.53
C VAL A 42 -18.39 0.37 6.25
N ASP A 43 -19.29 1.36 6.32
CA ASP A 43 -20.10 1.76 5.17
C ASP A 43 -19.27 2.59 4.17
N ALA A 44 -18.23 3.28 4.62
CA ALA A 44 -17.26 3.94 3.74
C ALA A 44 -16.46 2.94 2.88
N ALA A 45 -16.37 1.68 3.32
CA ALA A 45 -15.81 0.58 2.55
C ALA A 45 -16.86 -0.08 1.63
N SER A 46 -18.05 0.50 1.45
CA SER A 46 -19.07 0.03 0.49
C SER A 46 -18.96 0.78 -0.83
N PRO A 47 -19.14 0.12 -2.00
CA PRO A 47 -19.07 0.78 -3.30
C PRO A 47 -20.32 1.63 -3.64
N GLU A 48 -21.28 1.77 -2.72
CA GLU A 48 -22.51 2.56 -2.93
C GLU A 48 -22.24 4.03 -3.30
N SER A 49 -21.16 4.60 -2.75
CA SER A 49 -20.65 5.90 -3.14
C SER A 49 -19.23 5.73 -3.65
N LEU A 50 -19.06 5.64 -4.97
CA LEU A 50 -17.75 5.49 -5.63
C LEU A 50 -16.75 6.58 -5.19
N ARG A 51 -17.24 7.78 -4.86
CA ARG A 51 -16.41 8.86 -4.32
C ARG A 51 -15.85 8.50 -2.93
N ILE A 52 -16.72 8.15 -1.99
CA ILE A 52 -16.33 7.77 -0.62
C ILE A 52 -15.43 6.53 -0.67
N TRP A 53 -15.84 5.52 -1.42
CA TRP A 53 -15.10 4.28 -1.67
C TRP A 53 -13.68 4.55 -2.15
N GLY A 54 -13.51 5.32 -3.22
CA GLY A 54 -12.19 5.57 -3.82
C GLY A 54 -11.23 6.29 -2.86
N TYR A 55 -11.70 7.34 -2.17
CA TYR A 55 -10.86 8.07 -1.21
C TYR A 55 -10.56 7.26 0.05
N TYR A 56 -11.51 6.44 0.51
CA TYR A 56 -11.29 5.52 1.63
C TYR A 56 -10.22 4.48 1.31
N TRP A 57 -10.34 3.80 0.16
CA TRP A 57 -9.38 2.78 -0.30
C TRP A 57 -8.06 3.36 -0.82
N LEU A 58 -7.97 4.67 -1.06
CA LEU A 58 -6.70 5.34 -1.28
C LEU A 58 -6.00 5.66 0.06
N LEU A 59 -6.72 6.21 1.04
CA LEU A 59 -6.13 6.63 2.32
C LEU A 59 -5.76 5.45 3.23
N MET A 60 -6.70 4.54 3.48
CA MET A 60 -6.53 3.51 4.51
C MET A 60 -5.36 2.57 4.23
N PRO A 61 -5.22 2.02 3.01
CA PRO A 61 -4.05 1.22 2.65
C PRO A 61 -2.77 2.05 2.70
N GLY A 62 -2.79 3.30 2.22
CA GLY A 62 -1.63 4.20 2.28
C GLY A 62 -1.11 4.40 3.71
N PHE A 63 -2.03 4.68 4.64
CA PHE A 63 -1.73 4.87 6.05
C PHE A 63 -1.17 3.59 6.69
N LEU A 64 -1.72 2.42 6.37
CA LEU A 64 -1.24 1.12 6.89
C LEU A 64 0.09 0.68 6.26
N LEU A 65 0.35 1.07 5.02
CA LEU A 65 1.57 0.69 4.30
C LEU A 65 2.81 1.39 4.85
N ILE A 66 2.68 2.60 5.42
CA ILE A 66 3.78 3.34 6.02
C ILE A 66 4.41 2.58 7.21
N PRO A 67 3.70 2.22 8.29
CA PRO A 67 4.28 1.49 9.41
C PRO A 67 4.74 0.09 8.99
N PHE A 68 4.03 -0.58 8.08
CA PHE A 68 4.47 -1.86 7.54
C PHE A 68 5.77 -1.74 6.74
N GLY A 69 5.91 -0.69 5.94
CA GLY A 69 7.11 -0.35 5.19
C GLY A 69 8.28 -0.01 6.10
N LEU A 70 8.05 0.72 7.19
CA LEU A 70 9.06 1.01 8.23
C LEU A 70 9.55 -0.29 8.91
N LEU A 71 8.64 -1.20 9.23
CA LEU A 71 9.00 -2.52 9.76
C LEU A 71 9.84 -3.31 8.74
N CYS A 72 9.42 -3.35 7.48
CA CYS A 72 10.15 -4.02 6.41
C CYS A 72 11.55 -3.42 6.21
N TYR A 73 11.64 -2.08 6.21
CA TYR A 73 12.89 -1.35 6.11
C TYR A 73 13.83 -1.74 7.26
N TRP A 74 13.31 -1.74 8.49
CA TRP A 74 14.09 -2.12 9.66
C TRP A 74 14.60 -3.56 9.56
N ILE A 75 13.75 -4.53 9.15
CA ILE A 75 14.16 -5.93 8.95
C ILE A 75 15.27 -6.03 7.89
N GLU A 76 15.10 -5.39 6.74
CA GLU A 76 16.09 -5.44 5.64
C GLU A 76 17.45 -4.90 6.07
N HIS A 77 17.47 -3.85 6.90
CA HIS A 77 18.69 -3.19 7.34
C HIS A 77 19.34 -3.85 8.55
N GLN A 78 18.55 -4.41 9.46
CA GLN A 78 19.07 -5.09 10.65
C GLN A 78 19.64 -6.48 10.35
N LEU A 79 18.98 -7.24 9.48
CA LEU A 79 19.45 -8.58 9.12
C LEU A 79 20.47 -8.55 7.98
N ASP A 80 20.60 -7.41 7.28
CA ASP A 80 21.34 -7.31 6.02
C ASP A 80 20.90 -8.36 4.98
N LEU A 81 19.61 -8.70 5.02
CA LEU A 81 18.94 -9.65 4.13
C LEU A 81 17.82 -8.94 3.37
N PRO A 82 17.52 -9.33 2.11
CA PRO A 82 16.25 -8.95 1.50
C PRO A 82 15.08 -9.52 2.31
N LEU A 83 13.89 -8.97 2.13
CA LEU A 83 12.69 -9.50 2.76
C LEU A 83 12.49 -10.99 2.46
N PRO A 84 11.97 -11.76 3.44
CA PRO A 84 11.66 -13.16 3.22
C PRO A 84 10.51 -13.33 2.21
N SER A 85 10.57 -14.40 1.42
CA SER A 85 9.61 -14.61 0.32
C SER A 85 8.14 -14.63 0.75
N PHE A 86 7.82 -15.07 1.97
CA PHE A 86 6.43 -15.07 2.46
C PHE A 86 5.84 -13.64 2.55
N VAL A 87 6.67 -12.64 2.87
CA VAL A 87 6.25 -11.23 2.87
C VAL A 87 5.91 -10.79 1.45
N GLY A 88 6.75 -11.18 0.47
CA GLY A 88 6.49 -10.91 -0.94
C GLY A 88 5.19 -11.56 -1.44
N TRP A 89 4.91 -12.81 -1.07
CA TRP A 89 3.63 -13.47 -1.40
C TRP A 89 2.43 -12.82 -0.72
N GLY A 90 2.56 -12.37 0.53
CA GLY A 90 1.52 -11.62 1.22
C GLY A 90 1.22 -10.28 0.52
N LEU A 91 2.25 -9.54 0.14
CA LEU A 91 2.11 -8.30 -0.63
C LEU A 91 1.49 -8.54 -2.00
N LEU A 92 1.82 -9.65 -2.67
CA LEU A 92 1.21 -10.02 -3.94
C LEU A 92 -0.30 -10.26 -3.78
N ALA A 93 -0.70 -11.00 -2.75
CA ALA A 93 -2.11 -11.25 -2.47
C ALA A 93 -2.88 -9.95 -2.20
N ILE A 94 -2.31 -9.05 -1.39
CA ILE A 94 -2.89 -7.72 -1.11
C ILE A 94 -3.00 -6.88 -2.39
N ALA A 95 -1.95 -6.85 -3.22
CA ALA A 95 -1.95 -6.09 -4.46
C ALA A 95 -3.02 -6.60 -5.44
N LEU A 96 -3.11 -7.93 -5.63
CA LEU A 96 -4.13 -8.53 -6.49
C LEU A 96 -5.55 -8.28 -5.97
N PHE A 97 -5.75 -8.40 -4.65
CA PHE A 97 -7.03 -8.08 -4.02
C PHE A 97 -7.42 -6.63 -4.27
N GLY A 98 -6.52 -5.68 -4.03
CA GLY A 98 -6.77 -4.26 -4.27
C GLY A 98 -7.04 -3.92 -5.73
N ILE A 99 -6.30 -4.52 -6.68
CA ILE A 99 -6.55 -4.35 -8.12
C ILE A 99 -7.94 -4.86 -8.52
N VAL A 100 -8.39 -5.98 -7.93
CA VAL A 100 -9.74 -6.54 -8.19
C VAL A 100 -10.82 -5.63 -7.60
N LEU A 101 -10.57 -5.04 -6.43
CA LEU A 101 -11.49 -4.10 -5.80
C LEU A 101 -11.62 -2.81 -6.61
N ASP A 102 -10.49 -2.20 -6.97
CA ASP A 102 -10.46 -0.95 -7.70
C ASP A 102 -9.04 -0.70 -8.28
N ILE A 103 -8.91 -0.72 -9.61
CA ILE A 103 -7.63 -0.51 -10.28
C ILE A 103 -7.07 0.92 -10.08
N ASP A 104 -7.94 1.90 -9.86
CA ASP A 104 -7.57 3.32 -9.80
C ASP A 104 -6.96 3.69 -8.43
N THR A 105 -7.13 2.84 -7.42
CA THR A 105 -6.61 3.06 -6.06
C THR A 105 -5.10 2.87 -5.93
N GLY A 106 -4.39 2.43 -6.97
CA GLY A 106 -2.92 2.41 -7.00
C GLY A 106 -2.24 1.16 -6.42
N PHE A 107 -3.01 0.13 -6.04
CA PHE A 107 -2.46 -1.12 -5.48
C PHE A 107 -1.49 -1.86 -6.41
N TRP A 108 -1.56 -1.60 -7.72
CA TRP A 108 -0.59 -2.11 -8.69
C TRP A 108 0.85 -1.65 -8.43
N LEU A 109 1.07 -0.56 -7.68
CA LEU A 109 2.42 -0.17 -7.23
C LEU A 109 3.01 -1.18 -6.24
N VAL A 110 2.17 -1.78 -5.39
CA VAL A 110 2.59 -2.81 -4.42
C VAL A 110 2.99 -4.10 -5.13
N LEU A 111 2.41 -4.38 -6.31
CA LEU A 111 2.75 -5.55 -7.13
C LEU A 111 4.25 -5.60 -7.48
N VAL A 112 4.83 -4.45 -7.84
CA VAL A 112 6.25 -4.35 -8.18
C VAL A 112 7.13 -4.68 -6.98
N VAL A 113 6.75 -4.21 -5.80
CA VAL A 113 7.47 -4.50 -4.54
C VAL A 113 7.34 -5.98 -4.16
N ALA A 114 6.16 -6.56 -4.32
CA ALA A 114 5.91 -7.98 -4.06
C ALA A 114 6.81 -8.88 -4.91
N ILE A 115 6.87 -8.61 -6.22
CA ILE A 115 7.73 -9.36 -7.16
C ILE A 115 9.19 -9.21 -6.76
N ASN A 116 9.64 -7.98 -6.45
CA ASN A 116 11.02 -7.74 -6.00
C ASN A 116 11.37 -8.57 -4.75
N ALA A 117 10.51 -8.58 -3.73
CA ALA A 117 10.73 -9.34 -2.50
C ALA A 117 10.82 -10.86 -2.78
N ILE A 118 9.95 -11.40 -3.64
CA ILE A 118 9.97 -12.83 -4.01
C ILE A 118 11.28 -13.18 -4.74
N VAL A 119 11.65 -12.39 -5.76
CA VAL A 119 12.84 -12.66 -6.58
C VAL A 119 14.11 -12.48 -5.76
N ALA A 120 14.23 -11.39 -5.01
CA ALA A 120 15.40 -11.11 -4.18
C ALA A 120 15.60 -12.18 -3.10
N SER A 121 14.53 -12.66 -2.47
CA SER A 121 14.62 -13.74 -1.48
C SER A 121 15.14 -15.04 -2.09
N ARG A 122 14.61 -15.45 -3.26
CA ARG A 122 14.99 -16.70 -3.94
C ARG A 122 16.39 -16.67 -4.51
N LEU A 123 16.84 -15.52 -5.03
CA LEU A 123 18.20 -15.38 -5.54
C LEU A 123 19.23 -15.54 -4.42
N LYS A 124 18.93 -15.09 -3.20
CA LYS A 124 19.88 -15.18 -2.08
C LYS A 124 20.03 -16.61 -1.60
N GLN A 125 18.92 -17.35 -1.53
CA GLN A 125 18.91 -18.77 -1.18
C GLN A 125 19.71 -19.66 -2.15
N LYS A 126 19.97 -19.20 -3.38
CA LYS A 126 20.80 -19.93 -4.35
C LYS A 126 22.30 -19.65 -4.22
N ILE A 127 22.67 -18.57 -3.51
CA ILE A 127 24.07 -18.10 -3.39
C ILE A 127 24.71 -18.55 -2.07
N VAL A 128 23.89 -18.92 -1.07
CA VAL A 128 24.29 -19.48 0.22
C VAL A 128 24.18 -21.01 0.15
#